data_AF-A0A2S8X4A9-F1
#
_entry.id   AF-A0A2S8X4A9-F1
#
_cell.length_a   1.000
_cell.length_b   1.000
_cell.length_c   1.000
_cell.angle_alpha   90.00
_cell.angle_beta   90.00
_cell.angle_gamma   90.00
#
_symmetry.space_group_name_H-M   'P 1'
#
loop_
_entity.id
_entity.type
_entity.pdbx_description
1 polymer ?
#
loop_
_entity_poly.entity_id
_entity_poly.type
_entity_poly.pdbx_seq_one_letter_code
_entity_poly.pdbx_strand_id
1 'polypeptide(L)' 'MSINIKSSVIQFRNPQIGQPTRAVVEHYYGRRVIAGIDGTDQTFKFVPSELHFEATEEEIIMAINLKIN' A
#
# COMPACT_ATOMS: atom_id res chain seq x y z
N MET A 1 -3.06 -19.01 -8.21
CA MET A 1 -3.48 -18.02 -7.21
C MET A 1 -3.89 -16.77 -7.96
N SER A 2 -5.17 -16.44 -7.94
CA SER A 2 -5.68 -15.25 -8.63
C SER A 2 -5.78 -14.12 -7.62
N ILE A 3 -4.93 -13.09 -7.78
CA ILE A 3 -4.92 -11.89 -6.93
C ILE A 3 -5.64 -10.78 -7.70
N ASN A 4 -6.74 -10.29 -7.15
CA ASN A 4 -7.46 -9.15 -7.69
C ASN A 4 -7.44 -8.01 -6.67
N ILE A 5 -6.85 -6.87 -7.02
CA ILE A 5 -6.81 -5.71 -6.13
C ILE A 5 -8.16 -4.99 -6.21
N LYS A 6 -8.91 -5.02 -5.10
CA LYS A 6 -10.20 -4.32 -4.99
C LYS A 6 -10.05 -2.87 -4.58
N SER A 7 -9.11 -2.58 -3.68
CA SER A 7 -8.83 -1.20 -3.27
C SER A 7 -7.41 -1.05 -2.76
N SER A 8 -6.88 0.15 -2.94
CA SER A 8 -5.56 0.55 -2.47
C SER A 8 -5.66 1.95 -1.88
N VAL A 9 -5.25 2.11 -0.62
CA VAL A 9 -5.35 3.36 0.12
C VAL A 9 -3.97 3.71 0.67
N ILE A 10 -3.42 4.84 0.22
CA ILE A 10 -2.19 5.39 0.76
C ILE A 10 -2.47 6.02 2.12
N GLN A 11 -1.61 5.73 3.09
CA GLN A 11 -1.63 6.32 4.41
C GLN A 11 -0.53 7.38 4.50
N PHE A 12 -0.88 8.53 5.06
CA PHE A 12 0.06 9.63 5.29
C PHE A 12 0.18 9.89 6.79
N ARG A 13 1.38 10.26 7.23
CA ARG A 13 1.63 10.85 8.54
C ARG A 13 1.16 12.30 8.57
N ASN A 14 0.96 12.84 9.77
CA ASN A 14 0.72 14.27 9.91
C ASN A 14 1.97 15.05 9.46
N PRO A 15 1.80 16.16 8.72
CA PRO A 15 2.91 17.02 8.32
C PRO A 15 3.60 17.60 9.56
N GLN A 16 4.94 17.69 9.51
CA GLN A 16 5.71 18.37 10.55
C GLN A 16 5.77 19.89 10.31
N ILE A 17 6.13 20.66 11.33
CA ILE A 17 6.30 22.10 11.22
C ILE A 17 7.38 22.39 10.17
N GLY A 18 7.06 23.20 9.16
CA GLY A 18 7.94 23.51 8.03
C GLY A 18 7.75 22.61 6.80
N GLN A 19 6.91 21.57 6.88
CA GLN A 19 6.50 20.77 5.72
C GLN A 19 5.18 21.26 5.11
N PRO A 20 4.88 20.89 3.85
CA PRO A 20 3.60 21.20 3.23
C PRO A 20 2.42 20.70 4.07
N THR A 21 1.31 21.43 4.12
CA THR A 21 0.09 20.94 4.80
C THR A 21 -0.69 19.92 3.98
N ARG A 22 -0.35 19.74 2.70
CA ARG A 22 -0.95 18.76 1.79
C ARG A 22 -0.25 17.40 1.89
N ALA A 23 -0.95 16.35 1.48
CA ALA A 23 -0.36 15.01 1.35
C ALA A 23 0.75 15.01 0.28
N VAL A 24 1.98 14.71 0.68
CA VAL A 24 3.15 14.57 -0.20
C VAL A 24 3.90 13.28 0.13
N VAL A 25 4.81 12.86 -0.75
CA VAL A 25 5.62 11.66 -0.59
C VAL A 25 6.41 11.64 0.74
N GLU A 26 6.85 12.80 1.23
CA GLU A 26 7.56 12.93 2.51
C GLU A 26 6.71 12.51 3.72
N HIS A 27 5.39 12.58 3.59
CA HIS A 27 4.46 12.15 4.61
C HIS A 27 4.05 10.68 4.43
N TYR A 28 4.57 9.96 3.44
CA TYR A 28 4.14 8.60 3.16
C TYR A 28 4.39 7.67 4.36
N TYR A 29 3.31 7.08 4.86
CA TYR A 29 3.35 6.14 5.99
C TYR A 29 3.35 4.69 5.53
N GLY A 30 2.76 4.42 4.37
CA GLY A 30 2.51 3.07 3.91
C GLY A 30 1.22 2.97 3.11
N ARG A 31 0.83 1.76 2.76
CA ARG A 31 -0.34 1.50 1.92
C ARG A 31 -1.15 0.35 2.49
N ARG A 32 -2.47 0.53 2.58
CA ARG A 32 -3.41 -0.55 2.89
C ARG A 32 -4.04 -1.02 1.59
N VAL A 33 -3.96 -2.31 1.31
CA VAL A 33 -4.52 -2.92 0.11
C VAL A 33 -5.53 -3.98 0.50
N ILE A 34 -6.70 -3.95 -0.13
CA ILE A 34 -7.71 -5.02 -0.02
C ILE A 34 -7.66 -5.78 -1.33
N ALA A 35 -7.29 -7.05 -1.27
CA ALA A 35 -7.19 -7.92 -2.42
C ALA A 35 -8.04 -9.18 -2.22
N GLY A 36 -8.74 -9.59 -3.28
CA GLY A 36 -9.39 -10.88 -3.35
C GLY A 36 -8.36 -11.94 -3.72
N ILE A 37 -8.18 -12.93 -2.86
CA ILE A 37 -7.30 -14.09 -3.05
C ILE A 37 -8.18 -15.32 -3.16
N ASP A 38 -8.22 -15.94 -4.34
CA ASP A 38 -8.98 -17.17 -4.61
C ASP A 38 -10.44 -17.10 -4.11
N GLY A 39 -11.06 -15.92 -4.25
CA GLY A 39 -12.46 -15.65 -3.85
C GLY A 39 -12.65 -15.10 -2.43
N THR A 40 -11.59 -15.00 -1.62
CA THR A 40 -11.65 -14.43 -0.26
C THR A 40 -10.97 -13.08 -0.19
N ASP A 41 -11.65 -12.08 0.38
CA ASP A 41 -11.07 -10.75 0.57
C ASP A 41 -10.12 -10.73 1.77
N GLN A 42 -8.89 -10.32 1.52
CA GLN A 42 -7.86 -10.15 2.53
C GLN A 42 -7.35 -8.71 2.53
N THR A 43 -7.03 -8.21 3.72
CA THR A 43 -6.46 -6.88 3.91
C THR A 43 -4.98 -6.99 4.22
N PHE A 44 -4.17 -6.31 3.42
CA PHE A 44 -2.73 -6.20 3.58
C PHE A 44 -2.37 -4.78 4.00
N LYS A 45 -1.38 -4.66 4.89
CA LYS A 45 -0.78 -3.39 5.28
C LYS A 45 0.70 -3.46 4.93
N PHE A 46 1.16 -2.45 4.20
CA PHE A 46 2.55 -2.30 3.78
C PHE A 46 3.14 -1.05 4.42
N VAL A 47 4.34 -1.18 4.98
CA VAL A 47 5.16 -0.03 5.40
C VAL A 47 5.96 0.51 4.20
N PRO A 48 6.58 1.71 4.30
CA PRO A 48 7.25 2.32 3.15
C PRO A 48 8.43 1.52 2.61
N SER A 49 9.07 0.72 3.46
CA SER A 49 10.15 -0.20 3.08
C SER A 49 9.67 -1.45 2.34
N GLU A 50 8.39 -1.81 2.49
CA GLU A 50 7.79 -2.96 1.79
C GLU A 50 7.17 -2.56 0.46
N LEU A 51 6.63 -1.34 0.39
CA LEU A 51 5.99 -0.84 -0.81
C LEU A 51 6.12 0.68 -0.90
N HIS A 52 6.77 1.14 -1.98
CA HIS A 52 7.07 2.55 -2.20
C HIS A 52 5.80 3.37 -2.52
N PHE A 53 5.88 4.68 -2.33
CA PHE A 53 4.77 5.60 -2.59
C PHE A 53 4.26 5.51 -4.03
N GLU A 54 5.18 5.41 -4.99
CA GLU A 54 4.92 5.34 -6.44
C GLU A 54 4.75 3.90 -6.94
N ALA A 55 4.58 2.93 -6.04
CA ALA A 55 4.48 1.53 -6.43
C ALA A 55 3.31 1.30 -7.40
N THR A 56 3.66 0.64 -8.50
CA THR A 56 2.78 0.19 -9.58
C THR A 56 1.88 -0.96 -9.13
N GLU A 57 0.88 -1.29 -9.95
CA GLU A 57 -0.03 -2.41 -9.67
C GLU A 57 0.72 -3.75 -9.60
N GLU A 58 1.68 -3.98 -10.50
CA GLU A 58 2.50 -5.20 -10.52
C GLU A 58 3.34 -5.34 -9.24
N GLU A 59 3.92 -4.25 -8.74
CA GLU A 59 4.68 -4.24 -7.49
C GLU A 59 3.79 -4.51 -6.27
N ILE A 60 2.53 -4.01 -6.28
CA ILE A 60 1.55 -4.35 -5.23
C ILE A 60 1.26 -5.84 -5.24
N ILE A 61 1.01 -6.43 -6.41
CA ILE A 61 0.74 -7.87 -6.54
C ILE A 61 1.95 -8.68 -6.07
N MET A 62 3.16 -8.25 -6.41
CA MET A 62 4.39 -8.89 -5.94
C MET A 62 4.53 -8.81 -4.41
N ALA A 63 4.27 -7.64 -3.81
CA ALA A 63 4.30 -7.46 -2.36
C ALA A 63 3.24 -8.30 -1.63
N ILE A 64 2.04 -8.46 -2.21
CA ILE A 64 1.01 -9.37 -1.70
C ILE A 64 1.50 -10.82 -1.77
N ASN A 65 2.07 -11.25 -2.91
CA ASN A 65 2.63 -12.59 -3.05
C ASN A 65 3.71 -12.88 -1.99
N LEU A 66 4.57 -11.91 -1.69
CA LEU A 66 5.60 -12.04 -0.64
C LEU A 66 5.04 -12.12 0.78
N LYS A 67 3.80 -11.68 1.02
CA LYS A 67 3.15 -11.75 2.35
C LYS A 67 2.42 -13.08 2.56
N ILE A 68 2.03 -13.76 1.48
CA ILE A 68 1.24 -15.00 1.55
C ILE A 68 2.13 -16.25 1.42
N ASN A 69 3.28 -16.12 0.75
CA ASN A 69 4.34 -17.14 0.72
C ASN A 69 5.34 -16.95 1.86
#